data_AF-A0A7S7AKL0-F1
#
_entry.id   AF-A0A7S7AKL0-F1
#
_cell.length_a   1.000
_cell.length_b   1.000
_cell.length_c   1.000
_cell.angle_alpha   90.00
_cell.angle_beta   90.00
_cell.angle_gamma   90.00
#
_symmetry.space_group_name_H-M   'P 1'
#
loop_
_entity.id
_entity.type
_entity.pdbx_description
1 polymer ?
#
loop_
_entity_poly.entity_id
_entity_poly.type
_entity_poly.pdbx_seq_one_letter_code
_entity_poly.pdbx_strand_id
1 'polypeptide(L)'
;MKSKLFVFITLFCCSIAHADLIDKHTKVLEEGMYYPEPIATSDPELKNQICSAVFSFAENSFKARQNGASAEEMFSVINEKDEPSVKKAMQSIIVDSFKYPIMYSGDGLISAASDYANRFYIDCMN
;
A
#
# COMPACT_ATOMS: atom_id res chain seq x y z
N MET A 1 -22.64 -47.59 -9.22
CA MET A 1 -22.81 -46.36 -8.42
C MET A 1 -21.60 -46.14 -7.51
N LYS A 2 -20.49 -45.57 -8.00
CA LYS A 2 -19.31 -45.18 -7.21
C LYS A 2 -18.50 -44.13 -8.00
N SER A 3 -19.00 -42.90 -8.14
CA SER A 3 -18.20 -41.83 -8.79
C SER A 3 -18.73 -40.41 -8.49
N LYS A 4 -19.00 -40.10 -7.23
CA LYS A 4 -19.39 -38.73 -6.82
C LYS A 4 -18.68 -38.21 -5.56
N LEU A 5 -17.83 -39.02 -4.92
CA LEU A 5 -17.22 -38.68 -3.62
C LEU A 5 -15.85 -38.01 -3.73
N PHE A 6 -15.20 -38.02 -4.91
CA PHE A 6 -13.82 -37.54 -5.06
C PHE A 6 -13.70 -36.05 -5.43
N VAL A 7 -14.78 -35.38 -5.81
CA VAL A 7 -14.73 -33.98 -6.30
C VAL A 7 -14.83 -32.95 -5.17
N PHE A 8 -15.28 -33.34 -3.97
CA PHE A 8 -15.46 -32.39 -2.86
C PHE A 8 -14.18 -32.12 -2.05
N ILE A 9 -13.14 -32.97 -2.15
CA ILE A 9 -11.94 -32.83 -1.31
C ILE A 9 -10.92 -31.84 -1.94
N THR A 10 -10.91 -31.68 -3.26
CA THR A 10 -9.98 -30.76 -3.94
C THR A 10 -10.40 -29.28 -3.89
N LEU A 11 -11.66 -28.97 -3.58
CA LEU A 11 -12.12 -27.58 -3.45
C LEU A 11 -11.78 -26.94 -2.09
N PHE A 12 -11.46 -27.73 -1.06
CA PHE A 12 -11.21 -27.19 0.28
C PHE A 12 -9.76 -26.73 0.49
N CYS A 13 -8.79 -27.23 -0.27
CA CYS A 13 -7.38 -26.82 -0.10
C CYS A 13 -7.05 -25.45 -0.71
N CYS A 14 -7.78 -24.98 -1.73
CA CYS A 14 -7.52 -23.64 -2.30
C CYS A 14 -8.03 -22.51 -1.40
N SER A 15 -9.02 -22.75 -0.54
CA SER A 15 -9.58 -21.70 0.33
C SER A 15 -8.69 -21.38 1.54
N ILE A 16 -7.86 -22.32 1.98
CA ILE A 16 -7.05 -22.14 3.20
C ILE A 16 -5.85 -21.21 2.93
N ALA A 17 -5.25 -21.28 1.74
CA ALA A 17 -4.13 -20.40 1.38
C ALA A 17 -4.54 -18.92 1.21
N HIS A 18 -5.78 -18.65 0.78
CA HIS A 18 -6.28 -17.27 0.64
C HIS A 18 -6.60 -16.64 2.01
N ALA A 19 -7.03 -17.43 2.99
CA ALA A 19 -7.39 -16.92 4.32
C ALA A 19 -6.17 -16.38 5.10
N ASP A 20 -5.01 -17.07 5.02
CA ASP A 20 -3.79 -16.65 5.72
C ASP A 20 -3.16 -15.36 5.14
N LEU A 21 -3.28 -15.15 3.83
CA LEU A 21 -2.80 -13.94 3.18
C LEU A 21 -3.68 -12.73 3.56
N ILE A 22 -5.00 -12.92 3.55
CA ILE A 22 -5.97 -11.89 3.94
C ILE A 22 -5.78 -11.49 5.41
N ASP A 23 -5.58 -12.43 6.32
CA ASP A 23 -5.41 -12.14 7.76
C ASP A 23 -4.19 -11.25 8.06
N LYS A 24 -3.06 -11.50 7.38
CA LYS A 24 -1.85 -10.68 7.52
C LYS A 24 -2.04 -9.25 7.03
N HIS A 25 -2.67 -9.06 5.87
CA HIS A 25 -2.89 -7.71 5.33
C HIS A 25 -3.93 -6.93 6.13
N THR A 26 -4.93 -7.61 6.69
CA THR A 26 -5.99 -6.98 7.50
C THR A 26 -5.45 -6.48 8.84
N LYS A 27 -4.55 -7.22 9.49
CA LYS A 27 -3.88 -6.76 10.73
C LYS A 27 -3.08 -5.46 10.55
N VAL A 28 -2.43 -5.27 9.40
CA VAL A 28 -1.66 -4.03 9.12
C VAL A 28 -2.60 -2.82 8.97
N LEU A 29 -3.85 -3.01 8.54
CA LEU A 29 -4.85 -1.94 8.44
C LEU A 29 -5.35 -1.50 9.83
N GLU A 30 -5.35 -2.38 10.84
CA GLU A 30 -5.93 -2.13 12.16
C GLU A 30 -4.96 -1.44 13.15
N GLU A 31 -3.64 -1.60 13.01
CA GLU A 31 -2.70 -1.21 14.07
C GLU A 31 -2.24 0.27 14.10
N GLY A 32 -2.70 1.13 13.19
CA GLY A 32 -2.67 2.58 13.40
C GLY A 32 -1.28 3.25 13.29
N MET A 33 -1.26 4.32 12.47
CA MET A 33 -0.26 5.39 12.35
C MET A 33 1.23 5.04 12.48
N TYR A 34 1.87 4.86 11.33
CA TYR A 34 3.33 4.86 11.19
C TYR A 34 3.88 6.29 11.23
N TYR A 35 4.97 6.47 11.99
CA TYR A 35 5.84 7.63 11.90
C TYR A 35 7.01 7.26 10.98
N PRO A 36 7.21 7.93 9.84
CA PRO A 36 8.35 7.65 8.99
C PRO A 36 9.64 7.79 9.78
N GLU A 37 10.49 6.77 9.74
CA GLU A 37 11.86 6.91 10.25
C GLU A 37 12.56 8.01 9.45
N PRO A 38 13.27 8.94 10.13
CA PRO A 38 13.92 10.05 9.46
C PRO A 38 14.98 9.53 8.49
N ILE A 39 14.97 10.05 7.27
CA ILE A 39 15.99 9.72 6.27
C ILE A 39 17.33 10.29 6.75
N ALA A 40 18.22 9.40 7.18
CA ALA A 40 19.56 9.74 7.63
C ALA A 40 20.51 9.95 6.45
N THR A 41 20.24 10.96 5.61
CA THR A 41 21.22 11.45 4.63
C THR A 41 21.52 12.92 4.86
N SER A 42 22.80 13.26 4.90
CA SER A 42 23.27 14.64 4.98
C SER A 42 23.39 15.31 3.61
N ASP A 43 23.22 14.56 2.52
CA ASP A 43 23.21 15.07 1.16
C ASP A 43 21.82 15.63 0.82
N PRO A 44 21.66 16.96 0.66
CA PRO A 44 20.37 17.58 0.39
C PRO A 44 19.76 17.15 -0.96
N GLU A 45 20.59 16.87 -1.97
CA GLU A 45 20.12 16.47 -3.28
C GLU A 45 19.55 15.06 -3.23
N LEU A 46 20.28 14.14 -2.60
CA LEU A 46 19.80 12.78 -2.37
C LEU A 46 18.54 12.76 -1.49
N LYS A 47 18.48 13.60 -0.43
CA LYS A 47 17.28 13.73 0.40
C LYS A 47 16.07 14.13 -0.44
N ASN A 48 16.22 15.15 -1.29
CA ASN A 48 15.15 15.61 -2.17
C ASN A 48 14.71 14.54 -3.18
N GLN A 49 15.65 13.77 -3.76
CA GLN A 49 15.31 12.66 -4.67
C GLN A 49 14.50 11.58 -3.97
N ILE A 50 14.88 11.17 -2.75
CA ILE A 50 14.15 10.17 -1.98
C ILE A 50 12.75 10.71 -1.62
N CYS A 51 12.64 11.94 -1.14
CA CYS A 51 11.34 12.52 -0.79
C CYS A 51 10.43 12.69 -2.02
N SER A 52 11.00 13.01 -3.18
CA SER A 52 10.25 13.07 -4.45
C SER A 52 9.73 11.70 -4.88
N ALA A 53 10.49 10.64 -4.63
CA ALA A 53 10.05 9.26 -4.86
C ALA A 53 8.92 8.86 -3.90
N VAL A 54 9.03 9.24 -2.62
CA VAL A 54 7.97 9.04 -1.61
C VAL A 54 6.68 9.76 -2.02
N PHE A 55 6.78 11.03 -2.43
CA PHE A 55 5.66 11.81 -2.97
C PHE A 55 4.98 11.05 -4.12
N SER A 56 5.78 10.65 -5.12
CA SER A 56 5.27 9.97 -6.31
C SER A 56 4.58 8.65 -5.97
N PHE A 57 5.15 7.88 -5.05
CA PHE A 57 4.56 6.62 -4.61
C PHE A 57 3.24 6.83 -3.86
N ALA A 58 3.18 7.83 -2.98
CA ALA A 58 1.96 8.21 -2.27
C ALA A 58 0.86 8.67 -3.22
N GLU A 59 1.19 9.58 -4.15
CA GLU A 59 0.23 10.09 -5.13
C GLU A 59 -0.37 8.96 -5.97
N ASN A 60 0.48 8.06 -6.47
CA ASN A 60 0.05 6.92 -7.28
C ASN A 60 -0.75 5.90 -6.47
N SER A 61 -0.37 5.65 -5.21
CA SER A 61 -1.11 4.74 -4.32
C SER A 61 -2.53 5.27 -4.08
N PHE A 62 -2.65 6.57 -3.79
CA PHE A 62 -3.96 7.21 -3.64
C PHE A 62 -4.78 7.09 -4.92
N LYS A 63 -4.24 7.46 -6.08
CA LYS A 63 -4.92 7.36 -7.38
C LYS A 63 -5.35 5.92 -7.70
N ALA A 64 -4.48 4.93 -7.45
CA ALA A 64 -4.78 3.52 -7.66
C ALA A 64 -5.98 3.08 -6.81
N ARG A 65 -5.97 3.44 -5.51
CA ARG A 65 -7.09 3.18 -4.60
C ARG A 65 -8.39 3.82 -5.09
N GLN A 66 -8.33 5.07 -5.56
CA GLN A 66 -9.49 5.78 -6.10
C GLN A 66 -10.04 5.12 -7.38
N ASN A 67 -9.16 4.50 -8.17
CA ASN A 67 -9.50 3.72 -9.36
C ASN A 67 -9.95 2.28 -9.05
N GLY A 68 -10.12 1.92 -7.77
CA GLY A 68 -10.64 0.62 -7.35
C GLY A 68 -9.59 -0.48 -7.19
N ALA A 69 -8.29 -0.16 -7.19
CA ALA A 69 -7.27 -1.14 -6.87
C ALA A 69 -7.46 -1.68 -5.45
N SER A 70 -7.36 -3.00 -5.31
CA SER A 70 -7.40 -3.70 -4.03
C SER A 70 -6.08 -3.54 -3.26
N ALA A 71 -6.12 -3.76 -1.95
CA ALA A 71 -4.91 -3.70 -1.13
C ALA A 71 -3.88 -4.74 -1.58
N GLU A 72 -4.32 -5.95 -1.96
CA GLU A 72 -3.47 -7.02 -2.46
C GLU A 72 -2.70 -6.60 -3.73
N GLU A 73 -3.41 -6.04 -4.72
CA GLU A 73 -2.79 -5.52 -5.94
C GLU A 73 -1.76 -4.43 -5.64
N MET A 74 -2.08 -3.52 -4.73
CA MET A 74 -1.16 -2.45 -4.33
C MET A 74 0.05 -3.00 -3.58
N PHE A 75 -0.11 -3.97 -2.68
CA PHE A 75 1.03 -4.58 -1.96
C PHE A 75 1.93 -5.41 -2.88
N SER A 76 1.40 -5.94 -3.99
CA SER A 76 2.16 -6.75 -4.95
C SER A 76 3.28 -5.97 -5.65
N VAL A 77 3.21 -4.64 -5.68
CA VAL A 77 4.24 -3.78 -6.32
C VAL A 77 5.47 -3.59 -5.43
N ILE A 78 5.40 -3.96 -4.15
CA ILE A 78 6.50 -3.84 -3.21
C ILE A 78 7.43 -5.03 -3.37
N ASN A 79 8.71 -4.79 -3.63
CA ASN A 79 9.67 -5.85 -3.86
C ASN A 79 10.13 -6.44 -2.52
N GLU A 80 10.15 -7.77 -2.40
CA GLU A 80 10.60 -8.45 -1.19
C GLU A 80 12.06 -8.18 -0.85
N LYS A 81 12.86 -7.79 -1.85
CA LYS A 81 14.29 -7.46 -1.72
C LYS A 81 14.54 -6.00 -1.34
N ASP A 82 13.49 -5.18 -1.26
CA ASP A 82 13.63 -3.80 -0.80
C ASP A 82 14.12 -3.77 0.64
N GLU A 83 14.84 -2.71 0.98
CA GLU A 83 15.32 -2.50 2.35
C GLU A 83 14.12 -2.44 3.31
N PRO A 84 14.18 -3.10 4.49
CA PRO A 84 13.04 -3.21 5.40
C PRO A 84 12.32 -1.90 5.75
N SER A 85 13.05 -0.79 5.93
CA SER A 85 12.46 0.53 6.20
C SER A 85 11.72 1.09 4.99
N VAL A 86 12.27 0.92 3.78
CA VAL A 86 11.61 1.31 2.51
C VAL A 86 10.33 0.51 2.32
N LYS A 87 10.41 -0.81 2.50
CA LYS A 87 9.26 -1.71 2.44
C LYS A 87 8.14 -1.27 3.40
N LYS A 88 8.50 -1.00 4.65
CA LYS A 88 7.56 -0.55 5.69
C LYS A 88 6.92 0.80 5.35
N ALA A 89 7.71 1.75 4.82
CA ALA A 89 7.20 3.05 4.40
C ALA A 89 6.18 2.91 3.25
N MET A 90 6.50 2.11 2.23
CA MET A 90 5.57 1.82 1.12
C MET A 90 4.29 1.14 1.61
N GLN A 91 4.42 0.14 2.49
CA GLN A 91 3.26 -0.54 3.08
C GLN A 91 2.36 0.43 3.85
N SER A 92 2.95 1.33 4.63
CA SER A 92 2.20 2.36 5.36
C SER A 92 1.46 3.31 4.43
N ILE A 93 2.09 3.73 3.34
CA ILE A 93 1.45 4.61 2.34
C ILE A 93 0.24 3.91 1.71
N ILE A 94 0.36 2.62 1.39
CA ILE A 94 -0.77 1.84 0.88
C ILE A 94 -1.90 1.82 1.91
N VAL A 95 -1.61 1.41 3.15
CA VAL A 95 -2.62 1.37 4.22
C VAL A 95 -3.29 2.72 4.43
N ASP A 96 -2.53 3.82 4.45
CA ASP A 96 -3.08 5.14 4.68
C ASP A 96 -4.02 5.57 3.55
N SER A 97 -3.74 5.20 2.30
CA SER A 97 -4.61 5.50 1.16
C SER A 97 -6.02 4.91 1.30
N PHE A 98 -6.18 3.76 2.00
CA PHE A 98 -7.49 3.14 2.23
C PHE A 98 -8.35 3.85 3.29
N LYS A 99 -7.77 4.75 4.09
CA LYS A 99 -8.51 5.56 5.06
C LYS A 99 -9.31 6.69 4.40
N TYR A 100 -9.00 7.00 3.14
CA TYR A 100 -9.67 8.06 2.40
C TYR A 100 -10.91 7.52 1.68
N PRO A 101 -12.04 8.25 1.71
CA PRO A 101 -13.24 7.85 0.98
C PRO A 101 -12.99 7.88 -0.53
N ILE A 102 -13.77 7.08 -1.26
CA ILE A 102 -13.76 7.12 -2.72
C ILE A 102 -14.38 8.43 -3.20
N MET A 103 -13.63 9.15 -4.01
CA MET A 103 -14.02 10.40 -4.66
C MET A 103 -14.47 10.08 -6.08
N TYR A 104 -15.68 10.50 -6.44
CA TYR A 104 -16.19 10.36 -7.80
C TYR A 104 -15.54 11.45 -8.69
N SER A 105 -14.79 10.98 -9.70
CA SER A 105 -13.91 11.66 -10.67
C SER A 105 -13.99 13.19 -10.88
N GLY A 106 -12.83 13.82 -11.12
CA GLY A 106 -12.68 15.18 -11.62
C GLY A 106 -11.35 15.83 -11.20
N ASP A 107 -11.20 17.14 -11.42
CA ASP A 107 -10.03 17.93 -10.99
C ASP A 107 -9.79 17.84 -9.47
N GLY A 108 -10.85 17.61 -8.68
CA GLY A 108 -10.76 17.41 -7.22
C GLY A 108 -9.93 16.18 -6.82
N LEU A 109 -9.92 15.12 -7.64
CA LEU A 109 -9.12 13.93 -7.36
C LEU A 109 -7.62 14.20 -7.55
N ILE A 110 -7.26 15.01 -8.54
CA ILE A 110 -5.86 15.39 -8.80
C ILE A 110 -5.35 16.23 -7.64
N SER A 111 -6.13 17.24 -7.20
CA SER A 111 -5.76 18.07 -6.05
C SER A 111 -5.63 17.22 -4.78
N ALA A 112 -6.62 16.36 -4.49
CA ALA A 112 -6.59 15.52 -3.29
C ALA A 112 -5.41 14.53 -3.29
N ALA A 113 -5.05 13.97 -4.44
CA ALA A 113 -3.89 13.09 -4.55
C ALA A 113 -2.58 13.84 -4.29
N SER A 114 -2.46 15.06 -4.82
CA SER A 114 -1.30 15.93 -4.58
C SER A 114 -1.21 16.35 -3.11
N ASP A 115 -2.32 16.76 -2.49
CA ASP A 115 -2.37 17.13 -1.07
C ASP A 115 -2.02 15.95 -0.17
N TYR A 116 -2.53 14.76 -0.50
CA TYR A 116 -2.18 13.50 0.17
C TYR A 116 -0.67 13.24 0.10
N ALA A 117 -0.08 13.32 -1.10
CA ALA A 117 1.33 13.04 -1.32
C ALA A 117 2.26 14.10 -0.69
N ASN A 118 1.85 15.37 -0.69
CA ASN A 118 2.61 16.48 -0.09
C ASN A 118 2.85 16.28 1.40
N ARG A 119 1.89 15.68 2.12
CA ARG A 119 2.08 15.39 3.54
C ARG A 119 3.29 14.48 3.77
N PHE A 120 3.41 13.41 2.98
CA PHE A 120 4.57 12.51 3.07
C PHE A 120 5.87 13.18 2.62
N TYR A 121 5.83 14.05 1.61
CA TYR A 121 7.02 14.80 1.19
C TYR A 121 7.53 15.72 2.31
N ILE A 122 6.63 16.48 2.94
CA ILE A 122 6.97 17.39 4.04
C ILE A 122 7.53 16.60 5.23
N ASP A 123 6.87 15.50 5.61
CA ASP A 123 7.33 14.64 6.70
C ASP A 123 8.71 14.04 6.39
N CYS A 124 8.96 13.69 5.13
CA CYS A 124 10.24 13.19 4.65
C CYS A 124 11.35 14.26 4.66
N MET A 125 11.00 15.52 4.39
CA MET A 125 11.94 16.63 4.31
C MET A 125 12.35 17.18 5.68
N ASN A 126 11.52 16.98 6.71
CA ASN A 126 11.85 17.31 8.10
C ASN A 126 12.83 16.31 8.73
#